data_AF-V6JE48-F1
#
_entry.id   AF-V6JE48-F1
#
_cell.length_a   1.000
_cell.length_b   1.000
_cell.length_c   1.000
_cell.angle_alpha   90.00
_cell.angle_beta   90.00
_cell.angle_gamma   90.00
#
_symmetry.space_group_name_H-M   'P 1'
#
loop_
_entity.id
_entity.type
_entity.pdbx_description
1 polymer ?
#
loop_
_entity_poly.entity_id
_entity_poly.type
_entity_poly.pdbx_seq_one_letter_code
_entity_poly.pdbx_strand_id
1 'polypeptide(L)'
;MLYTCAFDSQIANRALAVLHDFAARRGWNVVHDLYDLAALDTPRQRRTGWRTVEHELTSGAATGVVAPAEQEIAWYPGDRIALRVWLLGIPAFAVYPQAGSCLRTPDVAGAVALPSGAGAPVDRQLSRSYRLNLAGLRQVRTDAITRLTVLGWPGNIMAAVRVLAILTANAVVHANTDSGTDARMTVVLAVTEDDELRIDVQDPSPEFRDSAAALNGEKGRGLREARLLGAEVTWSLAEDGRTKTVRARMVPGEVPA
;
A
#
# COMPACT_ATOMS: atom_id res chain seq x y z
N MET A 1 24.61 -2.74 -7.79
CA MET A 1 23.52 -2.57 -8.78
C MET A 1 22.40 -1.76 -8.17
N LEU A 2 21.65 -1.02 -8.99
CA LEU A 2 20.43 -0.33 -8.59
C LEU A 2 19.23 -1.06 -9.19
N TYR A 3 18.18 -1.25 -8.39
CA TYR A 3 16.97 -1.93 -8.83
C TYR A 3 15.71 -1.27 -8.28
N THR A 4 14.68 -1.12 -9.11
CA THR A 4 13.34 -0.68 -8.69
C THR A 4 12.24 -1.41 -9.47
N CYS A 5 11.03 -1.46 -8.93
CA CYS A 5 9.87 -2.01 -9.61
C CYS A 5 8.77 -0.94 -9.57
N ALA A 6 8.25 -0.55 -10.73
CA ALA A 6 7.26 0.50 -10.85
C ALA A 6 6.28 0.18 -11.97
N PHE A 7 5.05 0.69 -11.89
CA PHE A 7 4.06 0.51 -12.97
C PHE A 7 4.26 1.46 -14.15
N ASP A 8 5.17 2.43 -14.01
CA ASP A 8 5.45 3.45 -15.01
C ASP A 8 6.95 3.76 -15.08
N SER A 9 7.42 4.01 -16.30
CA SER A 9 8.84 4.27 -16.60
C SER A 9 9.34 5.58 -16.00
N GLN A 10 8.52 6.63 -15.90
CA GLN A 10 8.94 7.88 -15.27
C GLN A 10 9.14 7.70 -13.76
N ILE A 11 8.27 6.92 -13.12
CA ILE A 11 8.41 6.58 -11.70
C ILE A 11 9.68 5.75 -11.48
N ALA A 12 9.94 4.75 -12.33
CA ALA A 12 11.17 3.96 -12.28
C ALA A 12 12.42 4.85 -12.42
N ASN A 13 12.44 5.74 -13.42
CA ASN A 13 13.55 6.66 -13.66
C ASN A 13 13.81 7.61 -12.48
N ARG A 14 12.75 8.15 -11.86
CA ARG A 14 12.88 8.98 -10.66
C ARG A 14 13.42 8.18 -9.47
N ALA A 15 12.95 6.96 -9.26
CA ALA A 15 13.46 6.10 -8.20
C ALA A 15 14.95 5.77 -8.43
N LEU A 16 15.34 5.40 -9.65
CA LEU A 16 16.73 5.13 -10.00
C LEU A 16 17.63 6.35 -9.80
N ALA A 17 17.17 7.56 -10.13
CA ALA A 17 17.92 8.79 -9.87
C ALA A 17 18.20 8.99 -8.36
N VAL A 18 17.22 8.74 -7.50
CA VAL A 18 17.41 8.80 -6.03
C VAL A 18 18.39 7.73 -5.54
N LEU A 19 18.35 6.53 -6.11
CA LEU A 19 19.29 5.46 -5.76
C LEU A 19 20.71 5.75 -6.25
N HIS A 20 20.86 6.40 -7.41
CA HIS A 20 22.14 6.89 -7.93
C HIS A 20 22.76 7.91 -7.00
N ASP A 21 22.02 8.94 -6.61
CA ASP A 21 22.49 9.94 -5.64
C ASP A 21 22.93 9.28 -4.32
N PHE A 22 22.19 8.26 -3.86
CA PHE A 22 22.55 7.50 -2.68
C PHE A 22 23.85 6.71 -2.87
N ALA A 23 24.01 5.98 -3.97
CA ALA A 23 25.21 5.20 -4.27
C ALA A 23 26.44 6.10 -4.45
N ALA A 24 26.30 7.21 -5.16
CA ALA A 24 27.34 8.21 -5.38
C ALA A 24 27.85 8.79 -4.04
N ARG A 25 26.96 9.15 -3.12
CA ARG A 25 27.32 9.61 -1.76
C ARG A 25 28.08 8.58 -0.94
N ARG A 26 27.93 7.29 -1.25
CA ARG A 26 28.67 6.19 -0.59
C ARG A 26 29.96 5.82 -1.33
N GLY A 27 30.28 6.49 -2.45
CA GLY A 27 31.44 6.17 -3.28
C GLY A 27 31.31 4.80 -3.97
N TRP A 28 30.09 4.31 -4.17
CA TRP A 28 29.86 3.01 -4.81
C TRP A 28 29.81 3.15 -6.33
N ASN A 29 30.49 2.24 -7.04
CA ASN A 29 30.39 2.15 -8.49
C ASN A 29 29.11 1.38 -8.88
N VAL A 30 28.29 1.97 -9.75
CA VAL A 30 27.04 1.38 -10.22
C VAL A 30 27.30 0.60 -11.50
N VAL A 31 27.17 -0.72 -11.43
CA VAL A 31 27.39 -1.62 -12.59
C VAL A 31 26.17 -1.70 -13.51
N HIS A 32 24.97 -1.68 -12.95
CA HIS A 32 23.72 -1.79 -13.68
C HIS A 32 22.59 -0.98 -13.03
N ASP A 33 21.76 -0.42 -13.89
CA ASP A 33 20.47 0.20 -13.57
C ASP A 33 19.35 -0.66 -14.15
N LEU A 34 18.58 -1.29 -13.27
CA LEU A 34 17.52 -2.20 -13.67
C LEU A 34 16.19 -1.75 -13.11
N TYR A 35 15.15 -1.92 -13.90
CA TYR A 35 13.78 -1.78 -13.43
C TYR A 35 12.87 -2.78 -14.12
N ASP A 36 11.77 -3.11 -13.44
CA ASP A 36 10.69 -3.89 -14.03
C ASP A 36 9.41 -3.06 -14.06
N LEU A 37 8.73 -3.06 -15.22
CA LEU A 37 7.40 -2.49 -15.41
C LEU A 37 6.30 -3.51 -15.12
N ALA A 38 6.47 -4.23 -14.01
CA ALA A 38 5.53 -5.25 -13.57
C ALA A 38 4.80 -4.78 -12.32
N ALA A 39 3.57 -5.24 -12.14
CA ALA A 39 2.86 -5.01 -10.88
C ALA A 39 3.65 -5.63 -9.71
N LEU A 40 3.64 -4.99 -8.53
CA LEU A 40 4.40 -5.45 -7.36
C LEU A 40 3.97 -6.84 -6.86
N ASP A 41 2.78 -7.31 -7.21
CA ASP A 41 2.30 -8.67 -6.93
C ASP A 41 2.81 -9.72 -7.92
N THR A 42 3.45 -9.31 -9.02
CA THR A 42 4.12 -10.22 -9.95
C THR A 42 5.27 -10.91 -9.21
N PRO A 43 5.33 -12.24 -9.13
CA PRO A 43 6.41 -12.95 -8.44
C PRO A 43 7.78 -12.53 -8.97
N ARG A 44 8.77 -12.35 -8.07
CA ARG A 44 10.11 -11.87 -8.42
C ARG A 44 10.77 -12.67 -9.54
N GLN A 45 10.54 -13.99 -9.58
CA GLN A 45 11.08 -14.91 -10.58
C GLN A 45 10.54 -14.66 -11.99
N ARG A 46 9.42 -13.95 -12.12
CA ARG A 46 8.81 -13.57 -13.41
C ARG A 46 9.25 -12.19 -13.89
N ARG A 47 9.98 -11.42 -13.07
CA ARG A 47 10.44 -10.08 -13.41
C ARG A 47 11.81 -10.17 -14.09
N THR A 48 11.95 -9.53 -15.24
CA THR A 48 13.15 -9.62 -16.09
C THR A 48 14.35 -8.96 -15.45
N GLY A 49 14.20 -7.73 -14.95
CA GLY A 49 15.25 -7.00 -14.26
C GLY A 49 15.69 -7.73 -13.00
N TRP A 50 14.75 -8.28 -12.22
CA TRP A 50 15.11 -9.07 -11.04
C TRP A 50 15.94 -10.32 -11.35
N ARG A 51 15.64 -11.05 -12.44
CA ARG A 51 16.45 -12.20 -12.85
C ARG A 51 17.89 -11.82 -13.18
N THR A 52 18.09 -10.64 -13.78
CA THR A 52 19.44 -10.09 -13.99
C THR A 52 20.12 -9.77 -12.65
N VAL A 53 19.42 -9.15 -11.70
CA VAL A 53 19.96 -8.94 -10.34
C VAL A 53 20.40 -10.24 -9.69
N GLU A 54 19.56 -11.29 -9.73
CA GLU A 54 19.90 -12.60 -9.17
C GLU A 54 21.15 -13.19 -9.84
N HIS A 55 21.23 -13.09 -11.17
CA HIS A 55 22.38 -13.60 -11.93
C HIS A 55 23.68 -12.87 -11.55
N GLU A 56 23.69 -11.54 -11.59
CA GLU A 56 24.88 -10.72 -11.33
C GLU A 56 25.39 -10.82 -9.88
N LEU A 57 24.48 -10.95 -8.91
CA LEU A 57 24.85 -11.16 -7.51
C LEU A 57 25.37 -12.58 -7.26
N THR A 58 24.80 -13.59 -7.93
CA THR A 58 25.24 -14.99 -7.79
C THR A 58 26.56 -15.25 -8.51
N SER A 59 26.80 -14.60 -9.65
CA SER A 59 28.06 -14.70 -10.40
C SER A 59 29.20 -13.91 -9.75
N GLY A 60 28.90 -13.02 -8.80
CA GLY A 60 29.86 -12.14 -8.14
C GLY A 60 30.27 -10.93 -8.99
N ALA A 61 29.63 -10.70 -10.13
CA ALA A 61 29.83 -9.52 -10.97
C ALA A 61 29.33 -8.23 -10.29
N ALA A 62 28.42 -8.35 -9.32
CA ALA A 62 28.04 -7.27 -8.43
C ALA A 62 28.15 -7.67 -6.95
N THR A 63 28.68 -6.76 -6.12
CA THR A 63 28.86 -6.96 -4.67
C THR A 63 27.59 -6.70 -3.86
N GLY A 64 26.55 -6.12 -4.47
CA GLY A 64 25.31 -5.82 -3.77
C GLY A 64 24.25 -5.12 -4.61
N VAL A 65 23.04 -5.08 -4.06
CA VAL A 65 21.87 -4.43 -4.63
C VAL A 65 21.41 -3.28 -3.73
N VAL A 66 21.07 -2.15 -4.37
CA VAL A 66 20.41 -1.03 -3.72
C VAL A 66 19.03 -0.89 -4.34
N ALA A 67 18.01 -0.86 -3.50
CA ALA A 67 16.62 -0.71 -3.94
C ALA A 67 15.86 0.22 -2.98
N PRO A 68 14.73 0.81 -3.37
CA PRO A 68 14.09 1.81 -2.52
C PRO A 68 13.61 1.20 -1.20
N ALA A 69 13.01 0.00 -1.26
CA ALA A 69 12.63 -0.77 -0.09
C ALA A 69 12.52 -2.27 -0.38
N GLU A 70 12.64 -3.10 0.67
CA GLU A 70 12.51 -4.55 0.56
C GLU A 70 11.14 -4.97 -0.01
N GLN A 71 10.05 -4.30 0.39
CA GLN A 71 8.70 -4.61 -0.09
C GLN A 71 8.49 -4.33 -1.59
N GLU A 72 9.34 -3.52 -2.23
CA GLU A 72 9.25 -3.30 -3.68
C GLU A 72 9.88 -4.45 -4.48
N ILE A 73 10.88 -5.10 -3.88
CA ILE A 73 11.50 -6.30 -4.43
C ILE A 73 10.62 -7.53 -4.18
N ALA A 74 10.18 -7.69 -2.94
CA ALA A 74 9.42 -8.83 -2.47
C ALA A 74 8.16 -8.36 -1.73
N TRP A 75 7.03 -8.40 -2.43
CA TRP A 75 5.76 -7.89 -1.92
C TRP A 75 5.15 -8.78 -0.84
N TYR A 76 5.13 -10.10 -1.07
CA TYR A 76 4.53 -11.05 -0.13
C TYR A 76 5.48 -11.34 1.05
N PRO A 77 4.95 -11.54 2.28
CA PRO A 77 5.78 -11.90 3.44
C PRO A 77 6.63 -13.16 3.21
N GLY A 78 6.08 -14.18 2.55
CA GLY A 78 6.83 -15.40 2.20
C GLY A 78 7.99 -15.11 1.25
N ASP A 79 7.76 -14.26 0.25
CA ASP A 79 8.81 -13.84 -0.68
C ASP A 79 9.90 -13.01 0.00
N ARG A 80 9.56 -12.19 0.99
CA ARG A 80 10.55 -11.44 1.79
C ARG A 80 11.43 -12.37 2.61
N ILE A 81 10.84 -13.36 3.25
CA ILE A 81 11.61 -14.39 3.97
C ILE A 81 12.53 -15.12 2.99
N ALA A 82 12.01 -15.56 1.84
CA ALA A 82 12.80 -16.22 0.81
C ALA A 82 13.91 -15.33 0.23
N LEU A 83 13.66 -14.02 0.07
CA LEU A 83 14.65 -13.03 -0.36
C LEU A 83 15.77 -12.89 0.67
N ARG A 84 15.43 -12.73 1.95
CA ARG A 84 16.41 -12.62 3.05
C ARG A 84 17.26 -13.88 3.17
N VAL A 85 16.64 -15.05 3.15
CA VAL A 85 17.36 -16.34 3.19
C VAL A 85 18.32 -16.47 2.02
N TRP A 86 17.89 -16.11 0.82
CA TRP A 86 18.76 -16.11 -0.36
C TRP A 86 19.92 -15.11 -0.25
N LEU A 87 19.65 -13.85 0.15
CA LEU A 87 20.69 -12.83 0.35
C LEU A 87 21.72 -13.24 1.40
N LEU A 88 21.31 -13.90 2.47
CA LEU A 88 22.23 -14.45 3.49
C LEU A 88 23.08 -15.61 2.98
N GLY A 89 22.64 -16.28 1.90
CA GLY A 89 23.35 -17.40 1.28
C GLY A 89 24.37 -16.99 0.23
N ILE A 90 24.49 -15.71 -0.10
CA ILE A 90 25.43 -15.19 -1.12
C ILE A 90 26.33 -14.10 -0.50
N PRO A 91 27.56 -13.91 -1.01
CA PRO A 91 28.47 -12.87 -0.52
C PRO A 91 28.11 -11.49 -1.08
N ALA A 92 26.85 -11.07 -0.95
CA ALA A 92 26.34 -9.80 -1.44
C ALA A 92 25.56 -9.04 -0.37
N PHE A 93 25.60 -7.70 -0.44
CA PHE A 93 24.79 -6.86 0.45
C PHE A 93 23.49 -6.39 -0.23
N ALA A 94 22.47 -6.10 0.59
CA ALA A 94 21.27 -5.38 0.14
C ALA A 94 21.06 -4.14 1.01
N VAL A 95 20.85 -2.99 0.38
CA VAL A 95 20.66 -1.70 1.08
C VAL A 95 19.37 -1.03 0.61
N TYR A 96 18.60 -0.52 1.59
CA TYR A 96 17.30 0.08 1.39
C TYR A 96 17.29 1.51 1.95
N PRO A 97 17.60 2.54 1.13
CA PRO A 97 17.77 3.91 1.60
C PRO A 97 16.53 4.51 2.26
N GLN A 98 15.32 4.03 1.90
CA GLN A 98 14.07 4.59 2.39
C GLN A 98 13.49 3.87 3.62
N ALA A 99 14.27 3.03 4.31
CA ALA A 99 13.81 2.35 5.53
C ALA A 99 13.63 3.29 6.75
N GLY A 100 14.09 4.55 6.66
CA GLY A 100 13.83 5.57 7.68
C GLY A 100 14.32 6.95 7.24
N SER A 101 13.44 7.97 7.35
CA SER A 101 13.73 9.40 7.19
C SER A 101 14.04 9.94 5.77
N CYS A 102 13.06 10.62 5.16
CA CYS A 102 13.07 12.09 4.96
C CYS A 102 12.06 12.54 3.90
N LEU A 103 11.07 13.33 4.32
CA LEU A 103 10.74 14.64 3.74
C LEU A 103 10.09 15.46 4.86
N ARG A 104 10.93 16.25 5.56
CA ARG A 104 10.50 17.40 6.36
C ARG A 104 10.31 18.54 5.37
N THR A 105 9.08 19.01 5.23
CA THR A 105 8.79 20.37 4.77
C THR A 105 8.25 21.17 5.97
N PRO A 106 8.41 22.50 5.95
CA PRO A 106 8.02 23.35 7.07
C PRO A 106 6.50 23.37 7.23
N ASP A 107 6.13 23.55 8.49
CA ASP A 107 4.79 23.77 9.02
C ASP A 107 3.91 24.64 8.09
N VAL A 108 2.80 24.08 7.60
CA VAL A 108 1.64 24.87 7.18
C VAL A 108 0.44 24.31 7.92
N ALA A 109 0.15 24.95 9.05
CA ALA A 109 -1.10 24.82 9.76
C ALA A 109 -2.27 25.12 8.80
N GLY A 110 -3.15 24.13 8.62
CA GLY A 110 -4.31 24.24 7.75
C GLY A 110 -5.18 23.01 7.91
N ALA A 111 -5.77 22.84 9.10
CA ALA A 111 -6.88 21.91 9.29
C ALA A 111 -8.07 22.41 8.47
N VAL A 112 -8.17 21.98 7.21
CA VAL A 112 -9.39 22.11 6.43
C VAL A 112 -10.34 21.02 6.92
N ALA A 113 -11.29 21.40 7.76
CA ALA A 113 -12.52 20.65 7.93
C ALA A 113 -13.21 20.57 6.57
N LEU A 114 -13.13 19.42 5.91
CA LEU A 114 -13.97 19.13 4.75
C LEU A 114 -15.36 18.70 5.23
N PRO A 115 -16.42 19.15 4.56
CA PRO A 115 -17.79 18.88 4.98
C PRO A 115 -18.09 17.38 4.88
N SER A 116 -18.89 16.89 5.83
CA SER A 116 -19.65 15.64 5.67
C SER A 116 -20.56 15.77 4.46
N GLY A 117 -20.03 15.49 3.26
CA GLY A 117 -20.84 15.30 2.07
C GLY A 117 -21.73 14.08 2.32
N ALA A 118 -23.02 14.31 2.51
CA ALA A 118 -24.03 13.28 2.41
C ALA A 118 -23.93 12.71 0.98
N GLY A 119 -23.19 11.60 0.84
CA GLY A 119 -23.18 10.83 -0.40
C GLY A 119 -24.59 10.31 -0.70
N ALA A 120 -24.79 9.87 -1.95
CA ALA A 120 -26.04 9.24 -2.36
C ALA A 120 -26.49 8.17 -1.35
N PRO A 121 -27.81 8.02 -1.12
CA PRO A 121 -28.35 7.02 -0.22
C PRO A 121 -27.80 5.63 -0.53
N VAL A 122 -27.59 4.86 0.53
CA VAL A 122 -27.07 3.49 0.45
C VAL A 122 -28.22 2.55 0.09
N ASP A 123 -28.07 1.83 -1.02
CA ASP A 123 -29.03 0.82 -1.49
C ASP A 123 -28.77 -0.53 -0.80
N ARG A 124 -27.52 -0.99 -0.84
CA ARG A 124 -27.11 -2.32 -0.30
C ARG A 124 -25.89 -2.18 0.60
N GLN A 125 -25.89 -2.80 1.78
CA GLN A 125 -24.76 -2.73 2.72
C GLN A 125 -24.49 -4.05 3.44
N LEU A 126 -23.21 -4.36 3.66
CA LEU A 126 -22.74 -5.45 4.51
C LEU A 126 -21.66 -4.94 5.47
N SER A 127 -21.73 -5.40 6.74
CA SER A 127 -20.74 -5.09 7.77
C SER A 127 -20.12 -6.38 8.33
N ARG A 128 -18.85 -6.32 8.75
CA ARG A 128 -18.19 -7.38 9.55
C ARG A 128 -16.99 -6.85 10.32
N SER A 129 -16.80 -7.38 11.52
CA SER A 129 -15.63 -7.05 12.36
C SER A 129 -14.57 -8.14 12.31
N TYR A 130 -13.33 -7.70 12.12
CA TYR A 130 -12.13 -8.54 11.98
C TYR A 130 -11.12 -8.20 13.06
N ARG A 131 -10.29 -9.17 13.44
CA ARG A 131 -9.17 -8.90 14.34
C ARG A 131 -8.14 -7.99 13.67
N LEU A 132 -7.59 -7.06 14.43
CA LEU A 132 -6.48 -6.19 13.99
C LEU A 132 -5.15 -6.93 14.05
N ASN A 133 -5.01 -7.97 13.21
CA ASN A 133 -3.78 -8.71 13.05
C ASN A 133 -3.68 -9.28 11.63
N LEU A 134 -2.53 -9.89 11.30
CA LEU A 134 -2.29 -10.44 9.96
C LEU A 134 -3.28 -11.55 9.56
N ALA A 135 -3.80 -12.32 10.52
CA ALA A 135 -4.82 -13.33 10.23
C ALA A 135 -6.16 -12.69 9.85
N GLY A 136 -6.54 -11.60 10.53
CA GLY A 136 -7.69 -10.78 10.17
C GLY A 136 -7.60 -10.18 8.77
N LEU A 137 -6.42 -9.69 8.36
CA LEU A 137 -6.19 -9.18 6.99
C LEU A 137 -6.44 -10.25 5.92
N ARG A 138 -6.00 -11.49 6.17
CA ARG A 138 -6.27 -12.61 5.26
C ARG A 138 -7.77 -12.88 5.15
N GLN A 139 -8.48 -12.90 6.28
CA GLN A 139 -9.93 -13.09 6.31
C GLN A 139 -10.68 -11.98 5.57
N VAL A 140 -10.31 -10.70 5.76
CA VAL A 140 -10.88 -9.58 5.03
C VAL A 140 -10.77 -9.82 3.53
N ARG A 141 -9.57 -10.14 3.04
CA ARG A 141 -9.33 -10.33 1.60
C ARG A 141 -10.14 -11.49 1.02
N THR A 142 -10.20 -12.62 1.72
CA THR A 142 -10.99 -13.78 1.29
C THR A 142 -12.48 -13.46 1.25
N ASP A 143 -13.00 -12.78 2.27
CA ASP A 143 -14.42 -12.43 2.35
C ASP A 143 -14.82 -11.34 1.35
N ALA A 144 -13.90 -10.44 1.01
CA ALA A 144 -14.20 -9.25 0.22
C ALA A 144 -14.75 -9.57 -1.17
N ILE A 145 -14.18 -10.56 -1.86
CA ILE A 145 -14.65 -10.99 -3.19
C ILE A 145 -16.10 -11.45 -3.09
N THR A 146 -16.37 -12.40 -2.20
CA THR A 146 -17.72 -12.94 -1.98
C THR A 146 -18.71 -11.84 -1.62
N ARG A 147 -18.34 -10.92 -0.73
CA ARG A 147 -19.22 -9.82 -0.28
C ARG A 147 -19.50 -8.82 -1.38
N LEU A 148 -18.50 -8.43 -2.17
CA LEU A 148 -18.68 -7.51 -3.30
C LEU A 148 -19.54 -8.14 -4.40
N THR A 149 -19.38 -9.44 -4.65
CA THR A 149 -20.25 -10.19 -5.57
C THR A 149 -21.68 -10.27 -5.05
N VAL A 150 -21.89 -10.57 -3.76
CA VAL A 150 -23.24 -10.60 -3.15
C VAL A 150 -23.90 -9.22 -3.14
N LEU A 151 -23.12 -8.16 -2.90
CA LEU A 151 -23.59 -6.79 -3.03
C LEU A 151 -23.93 -6.42 -4.48
N GLY A 152 -23.44 -7.17 -5.47
CA GLY A 152 -23.70 -6.93 -6.88
C GLY A 152 -23.13 -5.59 -7.35
N TRP A 153 -21.96 -5.17 -6.83
CA TRP A 153 -21.32 -3.94 -7.30
C TRP A 153 -20.78 -4.14 -8.72
N PRO A 154 -21.14 -3.28 -9.70
CA PRO A 154 -20.80 -3.49 -11.11
C PRO A 154 -19.36 -3.11 -11.48
N GLY A 155 -18.60 -2.51 -10.56
CA GLY A 155 -17.24 -2.07 -10.80
C GLY A 155 -16.17 -3.18 -10.77
N ASN A 156 -14.91 -2.77 -10.86
CA ASN A 156 -13.77 -3.70 -10.81
C ASN A 156 -13.58 -4.25 -9.40
N ILE A 157 -14.16 -5.43 -9.12
CA ILE A 157 -14.09 -6.12 -7.82
C ILE A 157 -12.64 -6.26 -7.33
N MET A 158 -11.70 -6.59 -8.22
CA MET A 158 -10.30 -6.79 -7.83
C MET A 158 -9.61 -5.48 -7.40
N ALA A 159 -9.93 -4.37 -8.05
CA ALA A 159 -9.48 -3.05 -7.63
C ALA A 159 -10.04 -2.68 -6.24
N ALA A 160 -11.33 -2.92 -6.01
CA ALA A 160 -11.96 -2.69 -4.71
C ALA A 160 -11.39 -3.56 -3.58
N VAL A 161 -11.12 -4.84 -3.85
CA VAL A 161 -10.44 -5.73 -2.89
C VAL A 161 -9.05 -5.20 -2.55
N ARG A 162 -8.32 -4.65 -3.53
CA ARG A 162 -6.99 -4.06 -3.30
C ARG A 162 -7.07 -2.78 -2.48
N VAL A 163 -8.03 -1.89 -2.77
CA VAL A 163 -8.29 -0.69 -1.95
C VAL A 163 -8.63 -1.08 -0.51
N LEU A 164 -9.52 -2.05 -0.29
CA LEU A 164 -9.85 -2.55 1.04
C LEU A 164 -8.63 -3.13 1.76
N ALA A 165 -7.79 -3.90 1.07
CA ALA A 165 -6.57 -4.47 1.64
C ALA A 165 -5.59 -3.37 2.10
N ILE A 166 -5.46 -2.28 1.34
CA ILE A 166 -4.66 -1.11 1.70
C ILE A 166 -5.21 -0.45 2.97
N LEU A 167 -6.52 -0.17 3.02
CA LEU A 167 -7.14 0.50 4.17
C LEU A 167 -7.03 -0.32 5.44
N THR A 168 -7.27 -1.63 5.36
CA THR A 168 -7.18 -2.54 6.50
C THR A 168 -5.75 -2.80 6.96
N ALA A 169 -4.78 -2.85 6.03
CA ALA A 169 -3.36 -2.92 6.39
C ALA A 169 -2.91 -1.68 7.17
N ASN A 170 -3.36 -0.49 6.76
CA ASN A 170 -3.10 0.74 7.51
C ASN A 170 -3.71 0.67 8.92
N ALA A 171 -4.92 0.15 9.07
CA ALA A 171 -5.53 -0.04 10.39
C ALA A 171 -4.70 -0.97 11.29
N VAL A 172 -4.14 -2.06 10.74
CA VAL A 172 -3.27 -2.98 11.52
C VAL A 172 -1.94 -2.35 11.88
N VAL A 173 -1.32 -1.57 10.99
CA VAL A 173 -0.04 -0.88 11.27
C VAL A 173 -0.21 0.20 12.33
N HIS A 174 -1.37 0.85 12.36
CA HIS A 174 -1.67 1.94 13.30
C HIS A 174 -2.47 1.49 14.53
N ALA A 175 -2.78 0.20 14.64
CA ALA A 175 -3.35 -0.38 15.84
C ALA A 175 -2.32 -0.25 16.97
N ASN A 176 -2.65 0.57 17.97
CA ASN A 176 -1.73 0.88 19.06
C ASN A 176 -1.45 -0.41 19.87
N THR A 177 -0.17 -0.73 20.08
CA THR A 177 0.24 -2.03 20.65
C THR A 177 -0.08 -2.15 22.15
N ASP A 178 -0.41 -1.03 22.80
CA ASP A 178 -0.71 -0.93 24.23
C ASP A 178 -2.12 -1.40 24.60
N SER A 179 -3.03 -1.60 23.63
CA SER A 179 -4.32 -2.23 23.90
C SER A 179 -4.15 -3.74 23.97
N GLY A 180 -3.67 -4.23 25.11
CA GLY A 180 -3.67 -5.65 25.41
C GLY A 180 -5.05 -6.26 25.15
N THR A 181 -5.10 -7.23 24.24
CA THR A 181 -6.21 -8.13 23.86
C THR A 181 -7.33 -7.66 22.88
N ASP A 182 -7.53 -8.49 21.84
CA ASP A 182 -8.62 -8.55 20.84
C ASP A 182 -9.10 -7.23 20.21
N ALA A 183 -8.21 -6.29 19.88
CA ALA A 183 -8.58 -5.13 19.06
C ALA A 183 -9.19 -5.59 17.71
N ARG A 184 -10.34 -5.01 17.34
CA ARG A 184 -11.06 -5.35 16.11
C ARG A 184 -11.30 -4.11 15.27
N MET A 185 -11.16 -4.26 13.96
CA MET A 185 -11.63 -3.28 12.98
C MET A 185 -12.99 -3.71 12.44
N THR A 186 -13.84 -2.76 12.13
CA THR A 186 -15.12 -3.02 11.44
C THR A 186 -15.01 -2.56 10.01
N VAL A 187 -15.29 -3.46 9.07
CA VAL A 187 -15.36 -3.16 7.64
C VAL A 187 -16.82 -3.10 7.23
N VAL A 188 -17.19 -2.01 6.59
CA VAL A 188 -18.50 -1.82 5.97
C VAL A 188 -18.30 -1.64 4.47
N LEU A 189 -18.99 -2.45 3.68
CA LEU A 189 -19.08 -2.34 2.24
C LEU A 189 -20.50 -1.94 1.90
N ALA A 190 -20.68 -0.86 1.12
CA ALA A 190 -21.98 -0.36 0.74
C ALA A 190 -22.00 0.05 -0.73
N VAL A 191 -23.06 -0.25 -1.44
CA VAL A 191 -23.33 0.24 -2.81
C VAL A 191 -24.43 1.29 -2.70
N THR A 192 -24.18 2.48 -3.26
CA THR A 192 -25.16 3.58 -3.31
C THR A 192 -26.14 3.38 -4.46
N GLU A 193 -27.21 4.19 -4.50
CA GLU A 193 -28.13 4.21 -5.64
C GLU A 193 -27.47 4.56 -6.98
N ASP A 194 -26.35 5.28 -6.95
CA ASP A 194 -25.53 5.63 -8.13
C ASP A 194 -24.51 4.53 -8.50
N ASP A 195 -24.68 3.31 -7.98
CA ASP A 195 -23.77 2.16 -8.13
C ASP A 195 -22.33 2.41 -7.61
N GLU A 196 -22.13 3.43 -6.76
CA GLU A 196 -20.82 3.70 -6.19
C GLU A 196 -20.54 2.78 -5.00
N LEU A 197 -19.33 2.25 -4.94
CA LEU A 197 -18.89 1.46 -3.79
C LEU A 197 -18.29 2.37 -2.73
N ARG A 198 -18.86 2.31 -1.53
CA ARG A 198 -18.31 2.85 -0.29
C ARG A 198 -17.68 1.74 0.54
N ILE A 199 -16.42 1.93 0.90
CA ILE A 199 -15.64 1.04 1.76
C ILE A 199 -15.27 1.84 3.02
N ASP A 200 -15.91 1.55 4.14
CA ASP A 200 -15.55 2.15 5.43
C ASP A 200 -14.77 1.13 6.26
N VAL A 201 -13.60 1.55 6.75
CA VAL A 201 -12.79 0.80 7.70
C VAL A 201 -12.72 1.59 9.00
N GLN A 202 -13.43 1.09 10.01
CA GLN A 202 -13.45 1.67 11.35
C GLN A 202 -12.39 1.00 12.22
N ASP A 203 -11.51 1.82 12.78
CA ASP A 203 -10.38 1.47 13.63
C ASP A 203 -10.61 2.05 15.04
N PRO A 204 -10.49 1.25 16.13
CA PRO A 204 -10.60 1.70 17.51
C PRO A 204 -9.41 2.56 17.98
N SER A 205 -8.37 2.73 17.15
CA SER A 205 -7.30 3.69 17.40
C SER A 205 -7.69 5.08 16.86
N PRO A 206 -7.95 6.06 17.75
CA PRO A 206 -8.33 7.41 17.32
C PRO A 206 -7.15 8.20 16.75
N GLU A 207 -5.92 7.75 16.99
CA GLU A 207 -4.73 8.41 16.48
C GLU A 207 -4.55 8.16 14.98
N PHE A 208 -4.49 9.26 14.23
CA PHE A 208 -4.09 9.25 12.82
C PHE A 208 -3.09 10.38 12.58
N ARG A 209 -1.88 10.17 13.10
CA ARG A 209 -0.78 11.12 12.97
C ARG A 209 -0.47 11.35 11.48
N ASP A 210 -0.32 12.62 11.09
CA ASP A 210 -0.09 13.05 9.70
C ASP A 210 -1.24 12.73 8.71
N SER A 211 -2.49 12.61 9.18
CA SER A 211 -3.66 12.28 8.37
C SER A 211 -3.84 13.11 7.11
N ALA A 212 -3.71 14.43 7.21
CA ALA A 212 -3.86 15.35 6.08
C ALA A 212 -2.81 15.10 5.00
N ALA A 213 -1.54 14.94 5.38
CA ALA A 213 -0.46 14.61 4.46
C ALA A 213 -0.62 13.20 3.86
N ALA A 214 -1.11 12.25 4.66
CA ALA A 214 -1.39 10.89 4.19
C ALA A 214 -2.50 10.84 3.15
N LEU A 215 -3.56 11.61 3.39
CA LEU A 215 -4.67 11.74 2.47
C LEU A 215 -4.24 12.48 1.22
N ASN A 216 -3.56 13.62 1.32
CA ASN A 216 -3.07 14.38 0.15
C ASN A 216 -2.04 13.60 -0.71
N GLY A 217 -1.61 12.42 -0.28
CA GLY A 217 -0.63 11.58 -0.98
C GLY A 217 0.80 12.07 -0.79
N GLU A 218 1.02 12.97 0.15
CA GLU A 218 2.31 13.56 0.54
C GLU A 218 3.08 12.64 1.50
N LYS A 219 2.34 11.82 2.28
CA LYS A 219 2.87 10.75 3.15
C LYS A 219 2.08 9.46 2.93
N GLY A 220 2.65 8.31 3.29
CA GLY A 220 1.93 7.01 3.25
C GLY A 220 1.59 6.51 1.83
N ARG A 221 2.40 5.56 1.34
CA ARG A 221 2.23 5.00 -0.02
C ARG A 221 0.87 4.31 -0.24
N GLY A 222 0.28 3.76 0.82
CA GLY A 222 -0.99 3.04 0.73
C GLY A 222 -2.14 3.88 0.21
N LEU A 223 -2.43 5.05 0.81
CA LEU A 223 -3.59 5.85 0.40
C LEU A 223 -3.43 6.44 -1.01
N ARG A 224 -2.18 6.74 -1.42
CA ARG A 224 -1.88 7.11 -2.80
C ARG A 224 -2.17 5.96 -3.77
N GLU A 225 -1.80 4.73 -3.43
CA GLU A 225 -2.11 3.55 -4.24
C GLU A 225 -3.63 3.32 -4.35
N ALA A 226 -4.39 3.52 -3.26
CA ALA A 226 -5.85 3.47 -3.32
C ALA A 226 -6.43 4.50 -4.31
N ARG A 227 -5.88 5.72 -4.33
CA ARG A 227 -6.27 6.76 -5.32
C ARG A 227 -5.94 6.38 -6.75
N LEU A 228 -4.78 5.77 -7.00
CA LEU A 228 -4.40 5.28 -8.33
C LEU A 228 -5.31 4.13 -8.81
N LEU A 229 -5.98 3.43 -7.90
CA LEU A 229 -6.98 2.42 -8.21
C LEU A 229 -8.39 3.01 -8.42
N GLY A 230 -8.51 4.34 -8.47
CA GLY A 230 -9.77 5.04 -8.68
C GLY A 230 -10.58 5.30 -7.40
N ALA A 231 -9.98 5.14 -6.21
CA ALA A 231 -10.66 5.44 -4.97
C ALA A 231 -10.46 6.89 -4.51
N GLU A 232 -11.56 7.59 -4.24
CA GLU A 232 -11.54 8.81 -3.46
C GLU A 232 -11.49 8.43 -1.97
N VAL A 233 -10.44 8.84 -1.26
CA VAL A 233 -10.24 8.47 0.15
C VAL A 233 -10.42 9.67 1.06
N THR A 234 -11.27 9.50 2.07
CA THR A 234 -11.51 10.45 3.16
C THR A 234 -11.34 9.77 4.51
N TRP A 235 -11.28 10.56 5.59
CA TRP A 235 -11.29 10.03 6.95
C TRP A 235 -12.15 10.92 7.85
N SER A 236 -12.68 10.33 8.90
CA SER A 236 -13.41 11.04 9.94
C SER A 236 -13.16 10.39 11.29
N LEU A 237 -13.16 11.18 12.35
CA LEU A 237 -13.23 10.69 13.71
C LEU A 237 -14.70 10.61 14.13
N ALA A 238 -15.09 9.56 14.85
CA ALA A 238 -16.41 9.50 15.46
C ALA A 238 -16.59 10.63 16.48
N GLU A 239 -17.83 11.01 16.76
CA GLU A 239 -18.16 12.11 17.68
C GLU A 239 -17.60 11.88 19.09
N ASP A 240 -17.49 10.62 19.51
CA ASP A 240 -16.91 10.24 20.80
C ASP A 240 -15.38 10.35 20.85
N GLY A 241 -14.74 10.66 19.71
CA GLY A 241 -13.29 10.79 19.57
C GLY A 241 -12.52 9.48 19.71
N ARG A 242 -13.19 8.33 19.78
CA ARG A 242 -12.56 7.03 20.11
C ARG A 242 -12.34 6.14 18.90
N THR A 243 -13.09 6.35 17.83
CA THR A 243 -12.95 5.54 16.63
C THR A 243 -12.69 6.40 15.41
N LYS A 244 -11.80 5.93 14.57
CA LYS A 244 -11.49 6.52 13.27
C LYS A 244 -12.19 5.70 12.19
N THR A 245 -12.82 6.36 11.24
CA THR A 245 -13.25 5.73 9.99
C THR A 245 -12.42 6.26 8.84
N VAL A 246 -11.77 5.37 8.10
CA VAL A 246 -11.20 5.69 6.79
C VAL A 246 -12.16 5.17 5.73
N ARG A 247 -12.59 6.07 4.84
CA ARG A 247 -13.60 5.79 3.81
C ARG A 247 -12.95 5.87 2.45
N ALA A 248 -13.15 4.86 1.63
CA ALA A 248 -12.90 4.92 0.20
C ALA A 248 -14.22 4.90 -0.57
N ARG A 249 -14.34 5.74 -1.58
CA ARG A 249 -15.43 5.76 -2.55
C ARG A 249 -14.87 5.40 -3.91
N MET A 250 -15.53 4.49 -4.62
CA MET A 250 -15.13 4.05 -5.95
C MET A 250 -16.34 4.07 -6.89
N VAL A 251 -16.18 4.70 -8.04
CA VAL A 251 -17.18 4.63 -9.12
C VAL A 251 -17.01 3.32 -9.90
N PRO A 252 -18.08 2.76 -10.46
CA PRO A 252 -17.96 1.74 -11.49
C PRO A 252 -17.08 2.30 -12.61
N GLY A 253 -15.97 1.62 -12.94
CA GLY A 253 -15.17 2.03 -14.09
C GLY A 253 -16.00 1.90 -15.37
N GLU A 254 -15.76 2.75 -16.37
CA GLU A 254 -16.35 2.55 -17.70
C GLU A 254 -15.98 1.14 -18.19
N VAL A 255 -16.99 0.32 -18.44
CA VAL A 255 -16.81 -0.87 -19.26
C VAL A 255 -16.60 -0.33 -20.68
N PRO A 256 -15.40 -0.45 -21.30
CA PRO A 256 -15.26 -0.10 -22.70
C PRO A 256 -16.25 -0.97 -23.48
N ALA A 257 -17.14 -0.30 -24.22
CA ALA A 257 -18.16 -0.92 -25.06
C ALA A 257 -17.57 -1.82 -26.15
#